data_AF-A0A8T0V8Z2-F1
#
_entry.id   AF-A0A8T0V8Z2-F1
#
_cell.length_a   1.000
_cell.length_b   1.000
_cell.length_c   1.000
_cell.angle_alpha   90.00
_cell.angle_beta   90.00
_cell.angle_gamma   90.00
#
_symmetry.space_group_name_H-M   'P 1'
#
loop_
_entity.id
_entity.type
_entity.pdbx_description
1 polymer ?
#
loop_
_entity_poly.entity_id
_entity_poly.type
_entity_poly.pdbx_seq_one_letter_code
_entity_poly.pdbx_strand_id
1 'polypeptide(L)'
;MAVVAASASASTPQGVAERRGIPAATFVEDVEAYLRQAGLDVNSALAFLQERLQQYKIVEMKLLAQQRDLQAKLPDIEKCLDIVAALQAKKALGEVL
;
A
#
# COMPACT_ATOMS: atom_id res chain seq x y z
N MET A 1 44.78 9.34 -19.73
CA MET A 1 44.31 8.97 -18.37
C MET A 1 42.85 9.34 -18.28
N ALA A 2 42.00 8.31 -18.23
CA ALA A 2 40.56 8.43 -18.06
C ALA A 2 40.22 8.56 -16.57
N VAL A 3 39.25 9.42 -16.24
CA VAL A 3 38.27 9.16 -15.17
C VAL A 3 36.98 9.89 -15.53
N VAL A 4 36.08 9.19 -16.21
CA VAL A 4 34.67 9.56 -16.27
C VAL A 4 34.05 9.07 -14.96
N ALA A 5 33.74 10.00 -14.05
CA ALA A 5 32.97 9.67 -12.86
C ALA A 5 31.51 9.53 -13.28
N ALA A 6 31.04 8.29 -13.36
CA ALA A 6 29.64 7.99 -13.56
C ALA A 6 28.85 8.49 -12.34
N SER A 7 28.05 9.54 -12.51
CA SER A 7 26.95 9.82 -11.59
C SER A 7 25.96 8.67 -11.68
N ALA A 8 25.94 7.81 -10.65
CA ALA A 8 24.87 6.87 -10.45
C ALA A 8 23.60 7.67 -10.11
N SER A 9 22.79 7.95 -11.14
CA SER A 9 21.42 8.40 -10.96
C SER A 9 20.66 7.28 -10.26
N ALA A 10 20.45 7.41 -8.95
CA ALA A 10 19.45 6.65 -8.23
C ALA A 10 18.08 7.08 -8.77
N SER A 11 17.61 6.40 -9.80
CA SER A 11 16.25 6.52 -10.31
C SER A 11 15.31 5.86 -9.31
N THR A 12 14.86 6.62 -8.30
CA THR A 12 13.66 6.29 -7.55
C THR A 12 12.50 6.26 -8.55
N PRO A 13 11.65 5.23 -8.59
CA PRO A 13 10.42 5.28 -9.37
C PRO A 13 9.49 6.33 -8.73
N GLN A 14 9.68 7.59 -9.14
CA GLN A 14 8.78 8.71 -8.91
C GLN A 14 7.48 8.44 -9.69
N GLY A 15 6.62 7.59 -9.14
CA GLY A 15 5.37 7.21 -9.80
C GLY A 15 4.37 6.48 -8.90
N VAL A 16 4.79 6.02 -7.71
CA VAL A 16 3.91 5.40 -6.70
C VAL A 16 3.92 6.24 -5.42
N ALA A 17 3.98 7.57 -5.56
CA ALA A 17 4.39 8.46 -4.47
C ALA A 17 3.42 8.48 -3.28
N GLU A 18 2.11 8.33 -3.48
CA GLU A 18 1.14 8.40 -2.37
C GLU A 18 -0.11 7.57 -2.68
N ARG A 19 -0.07 6.25 -2.47
CA ARG A 19 -1.32 5.48 -2.41
C ARG A 19 -1.77 5.45 -0.95
N ARG A 20 -2.96 6.01 -0.69
CA ARG A 20 -3.60 6.05 0.64
C ARG A 20 -2.87 6.92 1.68
N GLY A 21 -2.08 7.91 1.23
CA GLY A 21 -1.33 8.81 2.11
C GLY A 21 -0.09 8.19 2.75
N ILE A 22 0.38 7.05 2.22
CA ILE A 22 1.58 6.38 2.70
C ILE A 22 2.76 6.77 1.81
N PRO A 23 3.76 7.51 2.31
CA PRO A 23 4.96 7.80 1.53
C PRO A 23 5.76 6.51 1.32
N ALA A 24 6.23 6.30 0.09
CA ALA A 24 7.08 5.15 -0.23
C ALA A 24 8.35 5.15 0.62
N ALA A 25 8.68 4.00 1.22
CA ALA A 25 9.94 3.83 1.93
C ALA A 25 11.09 3.71 0.92
N THR A 26 12.08 4.59 1.03
CA THR A 26 13.34 4.48 0.30
C THR A 26 14.24 3.45 0.98
N PHE A 27 14.81 2.53 0.22
CA PHE A 27 15.84 1.63 0.72
C PHE A 27 17.14 2.42 0.97
N VAL A 28 17.82 2.13 2.08
CA VAL A 28 19.09 2.76 2.44
C VAL A 28 20.20 1.73 2.25
N GLU A 29 21.02 1.91 1.22
CA GLU A 29 22.16 1.02 0.92
C GLU A 29 23.39 1.36 1.77
N ASP A 30 23.66 2.65 1.96
CA ASP A 30 24.75 3.17 2.79
C ASP A 30 24.20 4.13 3.84
N VAL A 31 24.34 3.73 5.11
CA VAL A 31 23.84 4.48 6.27
C VAL A 31 24.65 5.76 6.49
N GLU A 32 25.96 5.76 6.24
CA GLU A 32 26.81 6.94 6.45
C GLU A 32 26.49 8.02 5.41
N ALA A 33 26.36 7.63 4.15
CA ALA A 33 25.93 8.51 3.07
C ALA A 33 24.53 9.08 3.33
N TYR A 34 23.60 8.24 3.80
CA TYR A 34 22.25 8.65 4.15
C TYR A 34 22.21 9.70 5.26
N LEU A 35 22.96 9.48 6.35
CA LEU A 35 23.04 10.44 7.47
C LEU A 35 23.68 11.76 7.04
N ARG A 36 24.74 11.72 6.22
CA ARG A 36 25.35 12.94 5.66
C ARG A 36 24.38 13.72 4.78
N GLN A 37 23.67 13.04 3.88
CA GLN A 37 22.69 13.65 2.98
C GLN A 37 21.52 14.27 3.76
N ALA A 38 21.05 13.59 4.81
CA ALA A 38 19.94 14.03 5.62
C ALA A 38 20.31 15.13 6.63
N GLY A 39 21.61 15.33 6.91
CA GLY A 39 22.10 16.34 7.85
C GLY A 39 21.68 16.09 9.31
N LEU A 40 21.32 14.85 9.64
CA LEU A 40 20.83 14.44 10.95
C LEU A 40 21.94 13.74 11.74
N ASP A 41 21.97 13.94 13.05
CA ASP A 41 22.72 13.05 13.93
C ASP A 41 22.03 11.68 14.04
N VAL A 42 22.78 10.69 14.52
CA VAL A 42 22.32 9.29 14.57
C VAL A 42 21.03 9.13 15.37
N ASN A 43 20.88 9.82 16.51
CA ASN A 43 19.70 9.67 17.36
C ASN A 43 18.47 10.31 16.70
N SER A 44 18.64 11.49 16.10
CA SER A 44 17.55 12.16 15.37
C SER A 44 17.09 11.36 14.15
N ALA A 45 18.02 10.78 13.40
CA ALA A 45 17.68 9.91 12.27
C ALA A 45 16.94 8.63 12.71
N LEU A 46 17.37 8.03 13.82
CA LEU A 46 16.71 6.86 14.40
C LEU A 46 15.28 7.20 14.84
N ALA A 47 15.09 8.31 15.55
CA ALA A 47 13.77 8.78 15.99
C ALA A 47 12.83 9.03 14.79
N PHE A 48 13.34 9.67 13.73
CA PHE A 48 12.59 9.92 12.50
C PHE A 48 12.15 8.61 11.81
N LEU A 49 13.05 7.62 11.72
CA LEU A 49 12.72 6.31 11.15
C LEU A 49 11.70 5.54 12.01
N GLN A 50 11.78 5.66 13.34
CA GLN A 50 10.80 5.07 14.25
C GLN A 50 9.41 5.68 14.09
N GLU A 51 9.32 7.00 13.97
CA GLU A 51 8.06 7.69 13.70
C GLU A 51 7.44 7.21 12.39
N ARG A 52 8.23 7.16 11.33
CA ARG A 52 7.79 6.66 10.02
C ARG A 52 7.31 5.20 10.10
N LEU A 53 8.03 4.35 10.82
CA LEU A 53 7.64 2.96 11.05
C LEU A 53 6.29 2.88 11.78
N GLN A 54 6.07 3.73 12.78
CA GLN A 54 4.80 3.80 13.50
C GLN A 54 3.64 4.21 12.58
N GLN A 55 3.86 5.17 11.68
CA GLN A 55 2.86 5.54 10.66
C GLN A 55 2.50 4.35 9.77
N TYR A 56 3.50 3.59 9.29
CA TYR A 56 3.26 2.40 8.47
C TYR A 56 2.42 1.34 9.19
N LYS A 57 2.74 1.04 10.46
CA LYS A 57 1.96 0.09 11.28
C LYS A 57 0.49 0.48 11.41
N ILE A 58 0.21 1.76 11.62
CA ILE A 58 -1.18 2.25 11.74
C ILE A 58 -1.93 2.03 10.43
N VAL A 59 -1.29 2.30 9.29
CA VAL A 59 -1.94 2.13 8.00
C VAL A 59 -2.10 0.66 7.63
N GLU A 60 -1.12 -0.18 7.95
CA GLU A 60 -1.23 -1.64 7.82
C GLU A 60 -2.42 -2.17 8.62
N MET A 61 -2.55 -1.78 9.89
CA MET A 61 -3.67 -2.18 10.74
C MET A 61 -5.02 -1.78 10.14
N LYS A 62 -5.13 -0.55 9.62
CA LYS A 62 -6.35 -0.06 8.95
C LYS A 62 -6.66 -0.86 7.68
N LEU A 63 -5.64 -1.18 6.88
CA LEU A 63 -5.80 -1.94 5.65
C LEU A 63 -6.26 -3.38 5.93
N LEU A 64 -5.68 -4.03 6.94
CA LEU A 64 -6.08 -5.37 7.37
C LEU A 64 -7.51 -5.37 7.92
N ALA A 65 -7.90 -4.36 8.69
CA ALA A 65 -9.29 -4.23 9.16
C ALA A 65 -10.27 -4.10 7.99
N GLN A 66 -9.99 -3.19 7.02
CA GLN A 66 -10.79 -3.05 5.81
C GLN A 66 -10.89 -4.33 5.00
N GLN A 67 -9.78 -5.08 4.88
CA GLN A 67 -9.78 -6.36 4.19
C GLN A 67 -10.72 -7.36 4.87
N ARG A 68 -10.68 -7.47 6.21
CA ARG A 68 -11.55 -8.37 6.97
C ARG A 68 -13.03 -7.99 6.83
N ASP A 69 -13.33 -6.70 6.90
CA ASP A 69 -14.71 -6.20 6.73
C ASP A 69 -15.26 -6.51 5.33
N LEU A 70 -14.43 -6.37 4.30
CA LEU A 70 -14.82 -6.72 2.93
C LEU A 70 -15.00 -8.23 2.76
N GLN A 71 -14.09 -9.04 3.32
CA GLN A 71 -14.20 -10.50 3.30
C GLN A 71 -15.46 -11.00 4.03
N ALA A 72 -15.86 -10.35 5.12
CA ALA A 72 -17.09 -10.69 5.84
C ALA A 72 -18.37 -10.37 5.03
N LYS A 73 -18.33 -9.35 4.17
CA LYS A 73 -19.46 -8.97 3.29
C LYS A 73 -19.57 -9.84 2.04
N LEU A 74 -18.45 -10.41 1.59
CA LEU A 74 -18.36 -11.21 0.38
C LEU A 74 -19.42 -12.33 0.30
N PRO A 75 -19.64 -13.19 1.30
CA PRO A 75 -20.62 -14.27 1.21
C PRO A 75 -22.08 -13.77 1.14
N ASP A 76 -22.36 -12.60 1.71
CA ASP A 76 -23.70 -12.02 1.67
C ASP A 76 -24.00 -11.46 0.27
N ILE A 77 -23.00 -10.81 -0.34
CA ILE A 77 -23.07 -10.33 -1.73
C ILE A 77 -23.26 -11.50 -2.70
N GLU A 78 -22.54 -12.60 -2.51
CA GLU A 78 -22.68 -13.82 -3.34
C GLU A 78 -24.10 -14.39 -3.24
N LYS A 79 -24.66 -14.53 -2.02
CA LYS A 79 -26.05 -14.99 -1.84
C LYS A 79 -27.06 -14.05 -2.49
N CYS A 80 -26.85 -12.74 -2.38
CA CYS A 80 -27.72 -11.76 -3.03
C CYS A 80 -27.70 -11.94 -4.56
N LEU A 81 -26.53 -12.20 -5.15
CA LEU A 81 -26.41 -12.50 -6.58
C LEU A 81 -27.11 -13.81 -6.96
N ASP A 82 -26.96 -14.86 -6.17
CA ASP A 82 -27.63 -16.15 -6.42
C ASP A 82 -29.16 -16.01 -6.42
N ILE A 83 -29.70 -15.23 -5.48
CA ILE A 83 -31.14 -14.95 -5.41
C ILE A 83 -31.60 -14.18 -6.66
N VAL A 84 -30.86 -13.14 -7.06
CA VAL A 84 -31.18 -12.37 -8.27
C VAL A 84 -31.14 -13.26 -9.52
N ALA A 85 -30.14 -14.12 -9.64
CA ALA A 85 -30.03 -15.08 -10.74
C ALA A 85 -31.21 -16.06 -10.76
N ALA A 86 -31.62 -16.59 -9.60
CA ALA A 86 -32.77 -17.47 -9.48
C ALA A 86 -34.09 -16.77 -9.87
N LEU A 87 -34.28 -15.51 -9.44
CA LEU A 87 -35.45 -14.71 -9.81
C LEU A 87 -35.49 -14.40 -11.31
N GLN A 88 -34.34 -14.09 -11.92
CA GLN A 88 -34.24 -13.88 -13.37
C GLN A 88 -34.57 -15.15 -14.15
N ALA A 89 -34.08 -16.31 -13.70
CA ALA A 89 -34.38 -17.60 -14.31
C ALA A 89 -35.88 -17.93 -14.24
N LYS A 90 -36.53 -17.71 -13.09
CA LYS A 90 -37.98 -17.89 -12.92
C LYS A 90 -38.80 -16.97 -13.82
N LYS A 91 -38.41 -15.70 -13.93
CA LYS A 91 -39.04 -14.75 -14.86
C LYS A 91 -38.89 -15.19 -16.32
N ALA A 92 -37.73 -15.73 -16.71
CA ALA A 92 -37.51 -16.26 -18.05
C ALA A 92 -38.30 -17.55 -18.33
N LEU A 93 -38.54 -18.37 -17.30
CA LEU A 93 -39.38 -19.57 -17.36
C LEU A 93 -40.90 -19.26 -17.41
N GLY A 94 -41.29 -17.99 -17.30
CA GLY A 94 -42.70 -17.58 -17.41
C GLY A 94 -43.54 -17.91 -16.17
N GLU A 95 -42.90 -18.19 -15.02
CA GLU A 95 -43.61 -18.27 -13.74
C GLU A 95 -44.03 -16.85 -13.34
N VAL A 96 -45.32 -16.55 -13.54
CA VAL A 96 -45.96 -15.32 -13.06
C VAL A 96 -46.08 -15.44 -11.54
N LEU A 97 -45.42 -14.53 -10.82
CA LEU A 97 -45.65 -14.29 -9.38
C LEU A 97 -47.01 -13.62 -9.16
#